data_AF-A0A8S3QQ20-F1
#
_entry.id   AF-A0A8S3QQ20-F1
#
_cell.length_a   1.000
_cell.length_b   1.000
_cell.length_c   1.000
_cell.angle_alpha   90.00
_cell.angle_beta   90.00
_cell.angle_gamma   90.00
#
_symmetry.space_group_name_H-M   'P 1'
#
loop_
_entity.id
_entity.type
_entity.pdbx_description
1 polymer ?
#
loop_
_entity_poly.entity_id
_entity_poly.type
_entity_poly.pdbx_seq_one_letter_code
_entity_poly.pdbx_strand_id
1 'polypeptide(L)'
;MRKFPYEYIYVRGERILSYDTTHTLEKKVKKAENSFKFKGHQVQYELNVDLQDLVQRALDYLGRNKSDKAVTILNEALNTLKKRNKLIRIADNFCKHAALSWEQTWLRKPGQKVQGKEICVSGVDYLDIGHPTAKKTPRLDLELPEELHKDFSAHTDTLQVQDVYESYFEYEKGCSDIFVKDRLKNSVNFWKSINASSFIVDIIENGYKIPLLKEPENMYSKNNKSALEHSDFVSSAVKELVLGGLVKRVSIMPHVVNPLTVSVNGKGKHRLILDLRHVNKQVIVNKVKFEDWKTLAQYVTLNCYGYVFDLKAGYHHLNIFEQHQKYLGFSWKGEFYVFTVLPFGLSSSGYIFTKTVRQLVKHWRKSSIKVAVYLDDGFGVEVSYELCVKHARRIKADLIASGFVPNKDKCVWLPAQHVEWLGFSWNLISCKLQIPQRKIDDILNLVAFILNSSYRVKVRQLAKICGKLIALTPAVGNVTQIMTRNIFSVINIRDYWDQYVNIGKYPGCINELIFWRDNLPLLKAVDLSTSVFRRLLGSSCPYWPLIFDENTEYRSYVLDVLEFNEVDRILVSGNNLNSIFANGKFKGRILAVRLKATD
;
A
#
# COMPACT_ATOMS: atom_id res chain seq x y z
N MET A 1 48.35 -50.61 -36.62
CA MET A 1 48.45 -51.63 -35.54
C MET A 1 47.87 -51.04 -34.25
N ARG A 2 47.39 -51.91 -33.33
CA ARG A 2 46.84 -51.68 -31.96
C ARG A 2 47.33 -50.38 -31.26
N LYS A 3 46.49 -49.58 -30.58
CA LYS A 3 45.86 -49.87 -29.26
C LYS A 3 44.64 -48.95 -28.92
N PHE A 4 43.78 -49.46 -28.02
CA PHE A 4 42.62 -48.84 -27.31
C PHE A 4 43.05 -47.85 -26.17
N PRO A 5 42.17 -47.12 -25.42
CA PRO A 5 40.72 -47.33 -25.15
C PRO A 5 39.78 -46.08 -25.12
N TYR A 6 38.56 -46.30 -24.59
CA TYR A 6 37.36 -45.47 -24.28
C TYR A 6 37.63 -44.12 -23.53
N GLU A 7 36.70 -43.16 -23.31
CA GLU A 7 35.24 -43.19 -23.03
C GLU A 7 34.43 -41.97 -23.55
N TYR A 8 33.09 -42.04 -23.48
CA TYR A 8 32.15 -40.93 -23.73
C TYR A 8 31.50 -40.44 -22.43
N ILE A 9 31.21 -39.14 -22.31
CA ILE A 9 30.28 -38.59 -21.30
C ILE A 9 29.29 -37.62 -21.98
N TYR A 10 28.00 -37.76 -21.66
CA TYR A 10 26.88 -36.94 -22.17
C TYR A 10 26.28 -36.06 -21.07
N VAL A 11 26.00 -34.77 -21.33
CA VAL A 11 24.95 -34.00 -20.63
C VAL A 11 24.28 -32.97 -21.56
N ARG A 12 22.96 -33.09 -21.73
CA ARG A 12 22.01 -32.10 -22.32
C ARG A 12 22.20 -31.62 -23.78
N GLY A 13 22.56 -32.54 -24.66
CA GLY A 13 21.74 -32.75 -25.87
C GLY A 13 22.11 -32.03 -27.17
N GLU A 14 22.91 -30.97 -27.18
CA GLU A 14 23.42 -30.38 -28.43
C GLU A 14 24.95 -30.18 -28.42
N ARG A 15 25.55 -30.23 -29.61
CA ARG A 15 26.96 -30.56 -29.86
C ARG A 15 27.55 -29.55 -30.84
N ILE A 16 28.54 -28.77 -30.42
CA ILE A 16 29.28 -27.87 -31.32
C ILE A 16 30.80 -28.02 -31.08
N LEU A 17 31.52 -28.30 -32.16
CA LEU A 17 32.98 -28.31 -32.25
C LEU A 17 33.47 -27.03 -32.96
N SER A 18 34.74 -26.72 -32.76
CA SER A 18 35.44 -25.55 -33.33
C SER A 18 35.51 -25.56 -34.86
N TYR A 19 35.45 -24.38 -35.49
CA TYR A 19 36.64 -23.76 -36.10
C TYR A 19 36.38 -22.28 -36.47
N ASP A 20 37.48 -21.58 -36.75
CA ASP A 20 37.71 -20.15 -36.98
C ASP A 20 36.63 -19.33 -37.72
N THR A 21 36.42 -18.10 -37.25
CA THR A 21 36.12 -16.89 -38.08
C THR A 21 36.22 -15.64 -37.20
N THR A 22 37.45 -15.37 -36.76
CA THR A 22 37.86 -14.24 -35.90
C THR A 22 37.34 -12.86 -36.35
N HIS A 23 37.00 -12.67 -37.62
CA HIS A 23 36.59 -11.36 -38.16
C HIS A 23 35.16 -10.88 -37.78
N THR A 24 34.29 -11.75 -37.25
CA THR A 24 32.87 -11.41 -36.97
C THR A 24 32.62 -10.91 -35.54
N LEU A 25 33.53 -11.21 -34.60
CA LEU A 25 33.36 -10.87 -33.19
C LEU A 25 33.63 -9.38 -32.89
N GLU A 26 34.65 -8.78 -33.53
CA GLU A 26 34.96 -7.35 -33.32
C GLU A 26 33.79 -6.41 -33.68
N LYS A 27 33.05 -6.73 -34.75
CA LYS A 27 31.81 -5.99 -35.12
C LYS A 27 30.64 -6.24 -34.17
N LYS A 28 30.62 -7.35 -33.41
CA LYS A 28 29.62 -7.58 -32.36
C LYS A 28 30.00 -6.91 -31.03
N VAL A 29 31.28 -6.88 -30.69
CA VAL A 29 31.80 -6.17 -29.50
C VAL A 29 31.59 -4.66 -29.65
N LYS A 30 31.99 -4.04 -30.77
CA LYS A 30 31.71 -2.60 -31.04
C LYS A 30 30.22 -2.23 -31.12
N LYS A 31 29.33 -3.21 -31.32
CA LYS A 31 27.87 -2.97 -31.26
C LYS A 31 27.28 -3.12 -29.86
N ALA A 32 28.00 -3.79 -28.93
CA ALA A 32 27.63 -3.87 -27.52
C ALA A 32 28.04 -2.60 -26.73
N GLU A 33 28.99 -1.82 -27.21
CA GLU A 33 29.41 -0.55 -26.60
C GLU A 33 28.31 0.53 -26.59
N ASN A 34 27.27 0.40 -27.42
CA ASN A 34 26.22 1.42 -27.56
C ASN A 34 24.82 0.91 -27.18
N SER A 35 24.50 0.90 -25.87
CA SER A 35 23.32 1.61 -25.31
C SER A 35 23.04 1.32 -23.82
N PHE A 36 24.03 1.52 -22.93
CA PHE A 36 23.74 1.64 -21.50
C PHE A 36 22.97 2.94 -21.21
N LYS A 37 21.63 2.85 -21.09
CA LYS A 37 20.74 3.99 -20.78
C LYS A 37 20.94 4.62 -19.38
N PHE A 38 21.87 4.11 -18.55
CA PHE A 38 22.09 4.61 -17.19
C PHE A 38 23.57 4.54 -16.76
N LYS A 39 24.13 5.70 -16.36
CA LYS A 39 25.57 5.90 -16.09
C LYS A 39 26.15 4.96 -15.02
N GLY A 40 25.32 4.54 -14.04
CA GLY A 40 25.75 3.62 -12.98
C GLY A 40 26.00 2.17 -13.44
N HIS A 41 25.25 1.67 -14.43
CA HIS A 41 25.43 0.30 -14.93
C HIS A 41 26.72 0.14 -15.75
N GLN A 42 27.11 1.19 -16.48
CA GLN A 42 28.37 1.24 -17.20
C GLN A 42 29.57 1.13 -16.24
N VAL A 43 29.61 1.97 -15.19
CA VAL A 43 30.69 1.95 -14.18
C VAL A 43 30.77 0.60 -13.44
N GLN A 44 29.63 -0.05 -13.19
CA GLN A 44 29.61 -1.38 -12.57
C GLN A 44 30.11 -2.48 -13.53
N TYR A 45 29.87 -2.35 -14.84
CA TYR A 45 30.40 -3.25 -15.86
C TYR A 45 31.91 -3.09 -16.01
N GLU A 46 32.41 -1.86 -16.14
CA GLU A 46 33.84 -1.52 -16.20
C GLU A 46 34.59 -2.12 -14.98
N LEU A 47 34.07 -1.91 -13.76
CA LEU A 47 34.65 -2.50 -12.55
C LEU A 47 34.60 -4.04 -12.47
N ASN A 48 33.72 -4.72 -13.22
CA ASN A 48 33.75 -6.19 -13.30
C ASN A 48 34.84 -6.65 -14.28
N VAL A 49 35.01 -5.96 -15.40
CA VAL A 49 36.05 -6.24 -16.40
C VAL A 49 37.44 -6.01 -15.79
N ASP A 50 37.66 -4.87 -15.15
CA ASP A 50 38.92 -4.55 -14.45
C ASP A 50 39.26 -5.59 -13.39
N LEU A 51 38.26 -6.08 -12.65
CA LEU A 51 38.48 -7.08 -11.60
C LEU A 51 38.79 -8.46 -12.16
N GLN A 52 38.18 -8.84 -13.29
CA GLN A 52 38.49 -10.08 -13.99
C GLN A 52 39.92 -10.05 -14.57
N ASP A 53 40.32 -8.92 -15.15
CA ASP A 53 41.68 -8.70 -15.66
C ASP A 53 42.73 -8.67 -14.54
N LEU A 54 42.47 -7.99 -13.42
CA LEU A 54 43.35 -8.00 -12.24
C LEU A 54 43.52 -9.43 -11.67
N VAL A 55 42.44 -10.21 -11.58
CA VAL A 55 42.51 -11.60 -11.12
C VAL A 55 43.28 -12.48 -12.11
N GLN A 56 43.08 -12.30 -13.42
CA GLN A 56 43.83 -13.04 -14.44
C GLN A 56 45.32 -12.70 -14.40
N ARG A 57 45.68 -11.41 -14.31
CA ARG A 57 47.07 -10.97 -14.13
C ARG A 57 47.70 -11.54 -12.86
N ALA A 58 46.97 -11.62 -11.75
CA ALA A 58 47.46 -12.25 -10.53
C ALA A 58 47.73 -13.75 -10.72
N LEU A 59 46.83 -14.48 -11.39
CA LEU A 59 47.03 -15.89 -11.72
C LEU A 59 48.26 -16.10 -12.63
N ASP A 60 48.46 -15.23 -13.62
CA ASP A 60 49.61 -15.28 -14.53
C ASP A 60 50.94 -15.00 -13.80
N TYR A 61 50.96 -14.13 -12.78
CA TYR A 61 52.15 -13.92 -11.94
C TYR A 61 52.39 -15.08 -10.95
N LEU A 62 51.34 -15.71 -10.42
CA LEU A 62 51.46 -16.94 -9.61
C LEU A 62 52.03 -18.09 -10.45
N GLY A 63 51.52 -18.29 -11.67
CA GLY A 63 52.04 -19.29 -12.62
C GLY A 63 53.49 -19.04 -13.07
N ARG A 64 54.04 -17.84 -12.80
CA ARG A 64 55.45 -17.47 -13.04
C ARG A 64 56.28 -17.39 -11.74
N ASN A 65 55.77 -17.93 -10.63
CA ASN A 65 56.39 -17.88 -9.28
C ASN A 65 56.77 -16.47 -8.80
N LYS A 66 56.01 -15.43 -9.19
CA LYS A 66 56.25 -14.03 -8.78
C LYS A 66 55.24 -13.60 -7.71
N SER A 67 55.28 -14.30 -6.58
CA SER A 67 54.34 -14.21 -5.46
C SER A 67 54.09 -12.77 -4.99
N ASP A 68 55.13 -11.95 -4.77
CA ASP A 68 54.98 -10.58 -4.27
C ASP A 68 54.22 -9.66 -5.23
N LYS A 69 54.41 -9.87 -6.54
CA LYS A 69 53.69 -9.11 -7.59
C LYS A 69 52.24 -9.58 -7.69
N ALA A 70 51.98 -10.88 -7.56
CA ALA A 70 50.62 -11.40 -7.48
C ALA A 70 49.88 -10.90 -6.24
N VAL A 71 50.51 -10.89 -5.06
CA VAL A 71 49.94 -10.35 -3.81
C VAL A 71 49.64 -8.85 -3.95
N THR A 72 50.52 -8.08 -4.60
CA THR A 72 50.29 -6.66 -4.89
C THR A 72 49.03 -6.46 -5.76
N ILE A 73 48.89 -7.23 -6.85
CA ILE A 73 47.74 -7.16 -7.76
C ILE A 73 46.46 -7.69 -7.10
N LEU A 74 46.53 -8.71 -6.24
CA LEU A 74 45.38 -9.18 -5.46
C LEU A 74 44.90 -8.15 -4.44
N ASN A 75 45.80 -7.36 -3.84
CA ASN A 75 45.43 -6.23 -2.99
C ASN A 75 44.78 -5.10 -3.79
N GLU A 76 45.23 -4.85 -5.02
CA GLU A 76 44.57 -3.92 -5.94
C GLU A 76 43.17 -4.42 -6.35
N ALA A 77 43.04 -5.71 -6.70
CA ALA A 77 41.77 -6.37 -6.96
C ALA A 77 40.81 -6.29 -5.75
N LEU A 78 41.32 -6.48 -4.53
CA LEU A 78 40.54 -6.36 -3.29
C LEU A 78 40.04 -4.92 -3.07
N ASN A 79 40.84 -3.91 -3.43
CA ASN A 79 40.43 -2.51 -3.37
C ASN A 79 39.41 -2.15 -4.46
N THR A 80 39.55 -2.69 -5.67
CA THR A 80 38.54 -2.60 -6.74
C THR A 80 37.24 -3.32 -6.33
N LEU A 81 37.32 -4.48 -5.66
CA LEU A 81 36.18 -5.19 -5.09
C LEU A 81 35.50 -4.36 -3.99
N LYS A 82 36.25 -3.67 -3.13
CA LYS A 82 35.71 -2.76 -2.11
C LYS A 82 35.00 -1.56 -2.74
N LYS A 83 35.56 -0.94 -3.79
CA LYS A 83 34.92 0.15 -4.57
C LYS A 83 33.63 -0.34 -5.22
N ARG A 84 33.67 -1.50 -5.91
CA ARG A 84 32.50 -2.19 -6.48
C ARG A 84 31.44 -2.50 -5.43
N ASN A 85 31.82 -3.08 -4.29
CA ASN A 85 30.88 -3.41 -3.22
C ASN A 85 30.31 -2.17 -2.52
N LYS A 86 31.04 -1.04 -2.50
CA LYS A 86 30.50 0.26 -2.07
C LYS A 86 29.44 0.76 -3.05
N LEU A 87 29.68 0.66 -4.36
CA LEU A 87 28.69 0.99 -5.39
C LEU A 87 27.48 0.04 -5.39
N ILE A 88 27.69 -1.26 -5.16
CA ILE A 88 26.59 -2.23 -4.96
C ILE A 88 25.80 -1.89 -3.70
N ARG A 89 26.43 -1.55 -2.57
CA ARG A 89 25.70 -1.11 -1.36
C ARG A 89 24.95 0.22 -1.57
N ILE A 90 25.49 1.14 -2.36
CA ILE A 90 24.78 2.36 -2.77
C ILE A 90 23.60 2.00 -3.67
N ALA A 91 23.77 1.08 -4.63
CA ALA A 91 22.70 0.56 -5.49
C ALA A 91 21.66 -0.24 -4.73
N ASP A 92 22.03 -1.01 -3.70
CA ASP A 92 21.14 -1.79 -2.83
C ASP A 92 20.38 -0.88 -1.86
N ASN A 93 20.99 0.20 -1.35
CA ASN A 93 20.29 1.25 -0.64
C ASN A 93 19.34 2.01 -1.59
N PHE A 94 19.75 2.25 -2.84
CA PHE A 94 18.87 2.72 -3.91
C PHE A 94 17.74 1.73 -4.20
N CYS A 95 17.97 0.41 -4.13
CA CYS A 95 16.96 -0.62 -4.35
C CYS A 95 16.05 -0.81 -3.12
N LYS A 96 16.49 -0.48 -1.91
CA LYS A 96 15.63 -0.39 -0.71
C LYS A 96 14.78 0.87 -0.72
N HIS A 97 15.36 2.02 -1.08
CA HIS A 97 14.60 3.23 -1.36
C HIS A 97 13.70 3.07 -2.59
N ALA A 98 14.09 2.27 -3.57
CA ALA A 98 13.22 1.87 -4.67
C ALA A 98 12.13 0.93 -4.17
N ALA A 99 12.39 -0.07 -3.32
CA ALA A 99 11.32 -0.93 -2.79
C ALA A 99 10.25 -0.11 -2.04
N LEU A 100 10.67 0.83 -1.19
CA LEU A 100 9.78 1.80 -0.52
C LEU A 100 9.09 2.73 -1.53
N SER A 101 9.81 3.23 -2.54
CA SER A 101 9.25 4.01 -3.64
C SER A 101 8.38 3.18 -4.60
N TRP A 102 8.43 1.84 -4.55
CA TRP A 102 7.71 0.93 -5.43
C TRP A 102 6.38 0.48 -4.82
N GLU A 103 6.28 0.43 -3.49
CA GLU A 103 4.99 0.53 -2.79
C GLU A 103 4.26 1.84 -3.19
N GLN A 104 5.00 2.93 -3.40
CA GLN A 104 4.46 4.21 -3.90
C GLN A 104 4.20 4.23 -5.43
N THR A 105 4.92 3.43 -6.23
CA THR A 105 4.86 3.47 -7.71
C THR A 105 3.59 2.82 -8.30
N TRP A 106 2.79 2.11 -7.50
CA TRP A 106 1.53 1.50 -7.97
C TRP A 106 0.44 2.49 -8.41
N LEU A 107 0.60 3.77 -8.13
CA LEU A 107 -0.41 4.80 -8.36
C LEU A 107 -0.36 5.52 -9.73
N ARG A 108 0.49 5.12 -10.70
CA ARG A 108 0.59 5.82 -12.01
C ARG A 108 0.60 4.96 -13.28
N LYS A 109 0.09 5.54 -14.38
CA LYS A 109 0.11 5.06 -15.78
C LYS A 109 0.87 6.06 -16.70
N PRO A 110 1.08 5.85 -18.02
CA PRO A 110 2.25 6.41 -18.74
C PRO A 110 2.22 7.94 -18.90
N GLY A 111 3.39 8.56 -18.67
CA GLY A 111 3.67 9.90 -19.19
C GLY A 111 4.79 10.65 -18.47
N GLN A 112 5.95 10.75 -19.14
CA GLN A 112 7.00 11.77 -18.93
C GLN A 112 7.95 11.65 -17.71
N LYS A 113 9.07 12.40 -17.83
CA LYS A 113 10.39 12.15 -17.23
C LYS A 113 10.59 12.89 -15.90
N VAL A 114 11.55 12.41 -15.11
CA VAL A 114 12.04 13.07 -13.87
C VAL A 114 13.44 13.67 -14.10
N GLN A 115 13.64 14.89 -13.62
CA GLN A 115 14.96 15.44 -13.26
C GLN A 115 14.96 15.57 -11.73
N GLY A 116 15.98 15.02 -11.06
CA GLY A 116 15.96 14.82 -9.61
C GLY A 116 16.86 15.76 -8.82
N LYS A 117 16.78 15.66 -7.49
CA LYS A 117 17.85 15.93 -6.52
C LYS A 117 17.57 15.19 -5.21
N GLU A 118 18.61 14.59 -4.64
CA GLU A 118 18.56 13.83 -3.38
C GLU A 118 18.87 14.72 -2.18
N ILE A 119 18.37 14.36 -0.99
CA ILE A 119 18.93 14.77 0.31
C ILE A 119 18.88 13.57 1.27
N CYS A 120 20.03 13.21 1.86
CA CYS A 120 20.19 12.15 2.86
C CYS A 120 20.07 12.68 4.29
N VAL A 121 19.62 11.86 5.26
CA VAL A 121 20.00 11.98 6.69
C VAL A 121 20.14 10.59 7.34
N SER A 122 21.04 10.50 8.33
CA SER A 122 21.46 9.35 9.15
C SER A 122 20.46 8.92 10.26
N GLY A 123 20.71 7.76 10.88
CA GLY A 123 19.88 7.19 11.97
C GLY A 123 20.39 7.45 13.40
N VAL A 124 19.78 6.78 14.39
CA VAL A 124 20.12 6.81 15.84
C VAL A 124 19.84 5.42 16.47
N ASP A 125 20.52 5.13 17.58
CA ASP A 125 20.72 3.81 18.21
C ASP A 125 19.58 3.24 19.09
N TYR A 126 19.76 1.97 19.48
CA TYR A 126 18.95 1.23 20.46
C TYR A 126 19.42 1.47 21.91
N LEU A 127 18.48 1.43 22.86
CA LEU A 127 18.76 1.17 24.28
C LEU A 127 17.78 0.10 24.82
N ASP A 128 18.22 -0.58 25.87
CA ASP A 128 17.87 -1.96 26.21
C ASP A 128 17.43 -2.08 27.68
N ILE A 129 16.24 -2.62 27.97
CA ILE A 129 15.83 -2.98 29.35
C ILE A 129 14.80 -4.15 29.39
N GLY A 130 15.20 -5.26 30.01
CA GLY A 130 14.45 -5.92 31.11
C GLY A 130 13.24 -6.83 30.82
N HIS A 131 13.45 -8.15 30.95
CA HIS A 131 12.41 -9.12 31.32
C HIS A 131 12.06 -9.04 32.81
N PRO A 132 10.83 -9.42 33.21
CA PRO A 132 10.70 -10.43 34.28
C PRO A 132 9.77 -11.62 33.95
N THR A 133 9.71 -12.57 34.89
CA THR A 133 9.23 -13.95 34.79
C THR A 133 7.73 -14.17 35.06
N ALA A 134 7.24 -15.36 34.68
CA ALA A 134 5.83 -15.77 34.83
C ALA A 134 5.51 -16.41 36.20
N LYS A 135 4.24 -16.30 36.66
CA LYS A 135 3.58 -17.20 37.63
C LYS A 135 2.11 -17.43 37.27
N LYS A 136 1.54 -18.54 37.77
CA LYS A 136 0.25 -19.13 37.36
C LYS A 136 -1.00 -18.43 37.94
N THR A 137 -2.13 -18.68 37.31
CA THR A 137 -3.51 -18.33 37.69
C THR A 137 -3.99 -18.98 39.01
N PRO A 138 -5.05 -18.43 39.61
CA PRO A 138 -6.31 -19.20 39.68
C PRO A 138 -7.59 -18.40 39.30
N ARG A 139 -8.71 -19.12 39.12
CA ARG A 139 -10.07 -18.58 38.93
C ARG A 139 -10.59 -17.91 40.21
N LEU A 140 -11.46 -16.90 40.05
CA LEU A 140 -12.53 -16.59 41.00
C LEU A 140 -13.79 -16.15 40.25
N ASP A 141 -14.94 -16.68 40.65
CA ASP A 141 -16.27 -16.16 40.33
C ASP A 141 -16.69 -15.24 41.49
N LEU A 142 -17.31 -14.08 41.20
CA LEU A 142 -18.43 -13.44 41.93
C LEU A 142 -18.65 -11.96 41.53
N GLU A 143 -19.92 -11.65 41.31
CA GLU A 143 -20.72 -10.42 41.49
C GLU A 143 -20.10 -9.00 41.53
N LEU A 144 -20.83 -8.07 40.87
CA LEU A 144 -20.65 -6.61 40.90
C LEU A 144 -21.03 -6.05 42.29
N PRO A 145 -20.36 -4.97 42.76
CA PRO A 145 -21.04 -3.67 42.70
C PRO A 145 -20.14 -2.43 42.41
N GLU A 146 -20.83 -1.30 42.38
CA GLU A 146 -20.51 0.09 42.00
C GLU A 146 -19.29 0.73 42.71
N GLU A 147 -18.50 1.56 42.01
CA GLU A 147 -18.32 3.01 42.29
C GLU A 147 -17.20 3.73 41.46
N LEU A 148 -17.28 5.06 41.54
CA LEU A 148 -16.71 6.18 40.77
C LEU A 148 -15.18 6.35 40.55
N HIS A 149 -14.87 6.87 39.35
CA HIS A 149 -13.97 8.02 39.01
C HIS A 149 -12.46 8.09 39.37
N LYS A 150 -11.79 9.00 38.62
CA LYS A 150 -10.40 9.52 38.72
C LYS A 150 -9.30 8.62 38.15
N ASP A 151 -8.21 9.12 37.54
CA ASP A 151 -7.89 10.48 37.01
C ASP A 151 -6.66 10.40 36.07
N PHE A 152 -6.33 11.52 35.40
CA PHE A 152 -5.07 11.83 34.67
C PHE A 152 -4.70 10.94 33.45
N SER A 153 -4.33 11.48 32.27
CA SER A 153 -3.15 12.31 31.92
C SER A 153 -1.82 11.56 32.16
N ALA A 154 -0.82 11.56 31.26
CA ALA A 154 -0.47 12.60 30.30
C ALA A 154 0.32 12.07 29.07
N HIS A 155 0.26 12.83 27.96
CA HIS A 155 1.40 13.32 27.16
C HIS A 155 2.41 12.33 26.51
N THR A 156 2.39 12.18 25.16
CA THR A 156 3.28 12.84 24.14
C THR A 156 4.64 12.11 23.94
N ASP A 157 5.28 12.03 22.76
CA ASP A 157 4.95 12.54 21.41
C ASP A 157 5.82 11.90 20.29
N THR A 158 5.22 11.69 19.09
CA THR A 158 5.80 11.99 17.73
C THR A 158 7.10 11.33 17.21
N LEU A 159 7.55 11.38 15.93
CA LEU A 159 7.04 11.47 14.52
C LEU A 159 8.25 11.08 13.58
N GLN A 160 8.29 11.08 12.23
CA GLN A 160 7.35 11.52 11.18
C GLN A 160 7.36 10.67 9.87
N VAL A 161 8.41 10.81 9.03
CA VAL A 161 8.47 11.02 7.55
C VAL A 161 8.03 9.80 6.68
N GLN A 162 7.55 9.83 5.41
CA GLN A 162 6.71 10.74 4.56
C GLN A 162 5.78 9.86 3.67
N ASP A 163 4.70 10.38 3.03
CA ASP A 163 4.16 9.90 1.73
C ASP A 163 3.10 10.90 1.17
N VAL A 164 3.08 11.17 -0.16
CA VAL A 164 2.33 12.32 -0.74
C VAL A 164 1.42 11.88 -1.90
N TYR A 165 0.10 12.03 -1.70
CA TYR A 165 -0.94 11.58 -2.63
C TYR A 165 -1.29 12.58 -3.75
N GLU A 166 -1.71 12.05 -4.91
CA GLU A 166 -2.27 12.84 -6.01
C GLU A 166 -3.60 13.49 -5.62
N SER A 167 -3.82 14.69 -6.15
CA SER A 167 -4.61 15.68 -5.45
C SER A 167 -5.70 16.28 -6.35
N TYR A 168 -6.88 15.66 -6.29
CA TYR A 168 -8.01 15.91 -7.20
C TYR A 168 -9.34 15.93 -6.44
N PHE A 169 -10.18 16.95 -6.66
CA PHE A 169 -11.54 16.98 -6.10
C PHE A 169 -12.44 15.86 -6.63
N GLU A 170 -13.58 15.62 -5.98
CA GLU A 170 -14.57 14.64 -6.40
C GLU A 170 -15.99 15.08 -6.04
N TYR A 171 -16.83 15.26 -7.06
CA TYR A 171 -18.29 15.26 -6.94
C TYR A 171 -18.85 14.14 -7.84
N GLU A 172 -19.84 13.39 -7.34
CA GLU A 172 -20.39 12.20 -8.00
C GLU A 172 -21.87 12.36 -8.40
N LYS A 173 -22.21 12.01 -9.65
CA LYS A 173 -23.61 11.98 -10.14
C LYS A 173 -24.50 11.10 -9.25
N GLY A 174 -25.70 11.60 -8.92
CA GLY A 174 -26.69 10.87 -8.11
C GLY A 174 -26.51 10.97 -6.60
N CYS A 175 -25.68 11.91 -6.13
CA CYS A 175 -25.68 12.29 -4.72
C CYS A 175 -26.97 13.07 -4.42
N SER A 176 -28.05 12.38 -4.03
CA SER A 176 -29.39 12.97 -3.83
C SER A 176 -29.38 14.25 -2.98
N ASP A 177 -30.32 15.16 -3.23
CA ASP A 177 -30.33 16.55 -2.73
C ASP A 177 -30.14 16.65 -1.21
N ILE A 178 -28.89 16.84 -0.77
CA ILE A 178 -28.55 17.03 0.64
C ILE A 178 -27.56 18.17 0.75
N PHE A 179 -28.07 19.27 1.29
CA PHE A 179 -27.32 20.43 1.74
C PHE A 179 -26.48 20.03 2.97
N VAL A 180 -25.26 19.54 2.73
CA VAL A 180 -24.30 19.13 3.78
C VAL A 180 -23.51 20.30 4.39
N LYS A 181 -23.49 21.43 3.69
CA LYS A 181 -22.87 22.67 4.15
C LYS A 181 -23.47 23.15 5.48
N ASP A 182 -22.62 23.75 6.32
CA ASP A 182 -22.97 24.31 7.63
C ASP A 182 -23.58 23.31 8.65
N ARG A 183 -23.83 22.04 8.30
CA ARG A 183 -24.45 21.07 9.22
C ARG A 183 -23.62 20.81 10.47
N LEU A 184 -22.30 20.67 10.33
CA LEU A 184 -21.38 20.53 11.47
C LEU A 184 -21.37 21.80 12.32
N LYS A 185 -21.36 22.98 11.67
CA LYS A 185 -21.40 24.29 12.33
C LYS A 185 -22.65 24.47 13.18
N ASN A 186 -23.82 24.16 12.61
CA ASN A 186 -25.11 24.16 13.30
C ASN A 186 -25.16 23.13 14.44
N SER A 187 -24.27 22.14 14.42
CA SER A 187 -24.16 21.08 15.43
C SER A 187 -23.02 21.30 16.43
N VAL A 188 -22.37 22.48 16.45
CA VAL A 188 -21.17 22.73 17.27
C VAL A 188 -21.35 22.42 18.76
N ASN A 189 -22.55 22.61 19.30
CA ASN A 189 -22.86 22.29 20.70
C ASN A 189 -22.69 20.80 21.02
N PHE A 190 -23.00 19.90 20.06
CA PHE A 190 -22.69 18.48 20.20
C PHE A 190 -21.17 18.25 20.26
N TRP A 191 -20.40 18.87 19.36
CA TRP A 191 -18.94 18.75 19.33
C TRP A 191 -18.29 19.24 20.63
N LYS A 192 -18.81 20.33 21.21
CA LYS A 192 -18.42 20.81 22.55
C LYS A 192 -18.81 19.80 23.64
N SER A 193 -20.02 19.22 23.59
CA SER A 193 -20.52 18.26 24.59
C SER A 193 -19.70 16.95 24.65
N ILE A 194 -19.15 16.48 23.52
CA ILE A 194 -18.25 15.30 23.48
C ILE A 194 -16.80 15.65 23.84
N ASN A 195 -16.54 16.89 24.27
CA ASN A 195 -15.23 17.44 24.58
C ASN A 195 -14.22 17.30 23.42
N ALA A 196 -14.67 17.63 22.19
CA ALA A 196 -13.80 17.68 21.03
C ALA A 196 -12.71 18.75 21.21
N SER A 197 -11.50 18.50 20.68
CA SER A 197 -10.39 19.44 20.79
C SER A 197 -10.74 20.82 20.21
N SER A 198 -10.31 21.90 20.87
CA SER A 198 -10.52 23.30 20.44
C SER A 198 -10.17 23.55 18.97
N PHE A 199 -9.10 22.93 18.46
CA PHE A 199 -8.72 22.95 17.03
C PHE A 199 -9.85 22.50 16.09
N ILE A 200 -10.60 21.45 16.44
CA ILE A 200 -11.73 20.96 15.64
C ILE A 200 -12.96 21.84 15.83
N VAL A 201 -13.17 22.40 17.03
CA VAL A 201 -14.27 23.34 17.29
C VAL A 201 -14.08 24.64 16.48
N ASP A 202 -12.90 25.25 16.47
CA ASP A 202 -12.57 26.42 15.62
C ASP A 202 -12.86 26.14 14.14
N ILE A 203 -12.46 24.97 13.65
CA ILE A 203 -12.67 24.57 12.24
C ILE A 203 -14.15 24.36 11.91
N ILE A 204 -14.95 23.92 12.88
CA ILE A 204 -16.40 23.75 12.72
C ILE A 204 -17.12 25.10 12.77
N GLU A 205 -16.70 26.02 13.63
CA GLU A 205 -17.31 27.36 13.77
C GLU A 205 -16.90 28.30 12.64
N ASN A 206 -15.61 28.37 12.33
CA ASN A 206 -14.98 29.38 11.48
C ASN A 206 -14.55 28.84 10.11
N GLY A 207 -14.59 27.52 9.92
CA GLY A 207 -14.13 26.85 8.70
C GLY A 207 -12.64 26.51 8.73
N TYR A 208 -12.24 25.53 7.94
CA TYR A 208 -10.87 25.05 7.86
C TYR A 208 -9.94 26.08 7.22
N LYS A 209 -9.00 26.60 8.00
CA LYS A 209 -7.87 27.41 7.54
C LYS A 209 -6.84 26.47 6.89
N ILE A 210 -6.75 26.52 5.57
CA ILE A 210 -5.74 25.76 4.80
C ILE A 210 -4.34 26.11 5.33
N PRO A 211 -3.52 25.14 5.78
CA PRO A 211 -2.19 25.42 6.34
C PRO A 211 -1.20 25.68 5.20
N LEU A 212 -1.01 26.96 4.87
CA LEU A 212 -0.16 27.41 3.78
C LEU A 212 1.23 27.83 4.28
N LEU A 213 2.29 27.36 3.62
CA LEU A 213 3.68 27.81 3.80
C LEU A 213 3.86 29.27 3.38
N LYS A 214 3.24 29.62 2.25
CA LYS A 214 3.09 30.97 1.71
C LYS A 214 1.80 31.03 0.91
N GLU A 215 1.30 32.24 0.66
CA GLU A 215 0.18 32.45 -0.26
C GLU A 215 0.51 31.86 -1.65
N PRO A 216 -0.40 31.04 -2.24
CA PRO A 216 -0.26 30.58 -3.62
C PRO A 216 -0.14 31.77 -4.59
N GLU A 217 0.76 31.67 -5.56
CA GLU A 217 0.89 32.67 -6.61
C GLU A 217 -0.39 32.73 -7.47
N ASN A 218 -0.76 33.94 -7.90
CA ASN A 218 -1.91 34.17 -8.80
C ASN A 218 -1.79 33.29 -10.04
N MET A 219 -2.85 32.55 -10.37
CA MET A 219 -2.84 31.62 -11.51
C MET A 219 -4.22 31.50 -12.16
N TYR A 220 -4.24 31.55 -13.50
CA TYR A 220 -5.37 31.08 -14.30
C TYR A 220 -4.96 29.83 -15.09
N SER A 221 -5.69 28.73 -14.93
CA SER A 221 -5.53 27.51 -15.72
C SER A 221 -6.80 27.16 -16.51
N LYS A 222 -6.64 26.76 -17.76
CA LYS A 222 -7.73 26.22 -18.59
C LYS A 222 -8.12 24.82 -18.11
N ASN A 223 -9.41 24.49 -18.20
CA ASN A 223 -9.93 23.16 -17.85
C ASN A 223 -9.27 22.05 -18.68
N ASN A 224 -9.06 20.89 -18.05
CA ASN A 224 -8.45 19.72 -18.70
C ASN A 224 -9.40 19.10 -19.73
N LYS A 225 -8.82 18.41 -20.73
CA LYS A 225 -9.56 17.85 -21.89
C LYS A 225 -10.81 17.06 -21.49
N SER A 226 -10.73 16.20 -20.47
CA SER A 226 -11.86 15.38 -20.04
C SER A 226 -13.04 16.18 -19.48
N ALA A 227 -12.81 17.34 -18.86
CA ALA A 227 -13.91 18.21 -18.43
C ALA A 227 -14.64 18.85 -19.63
N LEU A 228 -13.92 19.12 -20.72
CA LEU A 228 -14.49 19.63 -21.96
C LEU A 228 -15.26 18.53 -22.72
N GLU A 229 -14.69 17.32 -22.79
CA GLU A 229 -15.32 16.14 -23.39
C GLU A 229 -16.62 15.73 -22.67
N HIS A 230 -16.70 15.93 -21.35
CA HIS A 230 -17.88 15.64 -20.53
C HIS A 230 -18.67 16.90 -20.12
N SER A 231 -18.73 17.92 -20.99
CA SER A 231 -19.24 19.26 -20.64
C SER A 231 -20.68 19.31 -20.11
N ASP A 232 -21.57 18.40 -20.50
CA ASP A 232 -22.94 18.32 -19.98
C ASP A 232 -22.98 17.84 -18.53
N PHE A 233 -22.15 16.84 -18.20
CA PHE A 233 -21.96 16.38 -16.82
C PHE A 233 -21.37 17.51 -15.97
N VAL A 234 -20.31 18.19 -16.44
CA VAL A 234 -19.72 19.32 -15.70
C VAL A 234 -20.74 20.44 -15.48
N SER A 235 -21.51 20.79 -16.51
CA SER A 235 -22.53 21.84 -16.41
C SER A 235 -23.64 21.49 -15.41
N SER A 236 -24.02 20.22 -15.33
CA SER A 236 -25.01 19.72 -14.36
C SER A 236 -24.43 19.70 -12.94
N ALA A 237 -23.22 19.16 -12.78
CA ALA A 237 -22.50 19.10 -11.51
C ALA A 237 -22.25 20.50 -10.92
N VAL A 238 -21.84 21.48 -11.72
CA VAL A 238 -21.64 22.87 -11.25
C VAL A 238 -22.97 23.49 -10.80
N LYS A 239 -24.09 23.24 -11.51
CA LYS A 239 -25.42 23.70 -11.07
C LYS A 239 -25.80 23.08 -9.72
N GLU A 240 -25.64 21.77 -9.55
CA GLU A 240 -25.95 21.07 -8.30
C GLU A 240 -25.06 21.56 -7.13
N LEU A 241 -23.75 21.76 -7.37
CA LEU A 241 -22.82 22.29 -6.37
C LEU A 241 -23.17 23.72 -5.94
N VAL A 242 -23.66 24.56 -6.86
CA VAL A 242 -24.12 25.93 -6.57
C VAL A 242 -25.46 25.92 -5.84
N LEU A 243 -26.43 25.10 -6.27
CA LEU A 243 -27.71 24.92 -5.57
C LEU A 243 -27.48 24.45 -4.13
N GLY A 244 -26.65 23.42 -3.93
CA GLY A 244 -26.27 22.92 -2.61
C GLY A 244 -25.42 23.87 -1.75
N GLY A 245 -25.08 25.07 -2.27
CA GLY A 245 -24.27 26.08 -1.59
C GLY A 245 -22.80 25.71 -1.38
N LEU A 246 -22.36 24.55 -1.88
CA LEU A 246 -21.00 24.00 -1.77
C LEU A 246 -19.99 24.81 -2.60
N VAL A 247 -20.49 25.43 -3.66
CA VAL A 247 -19.78 26.35 -4.55
C VAL A 247 -20.55 27.67 -4.62
N LYS A 248 -19.83 28.79 -4.63
CA LYS A 248 -20.38 30.14 -4.80
C LYS A 248 -19.90 30.72 -6.13
N ARG A 249 -20.82 31.23 -6.97
CA ARG A 249 -20.47 32.06 -8.14
C ARG A 249 -19.94 33.41 -7.65
N VAL A 250 -18.88 33.91 -8.29
CA VAL A 250 -18.24 35.18 -7.94
C VAL A 250 -18.07 36.06 -9.17
N SER A 251 -18.31 37.37 -9.04
CA SER A 251 -18.22 38.33 -10.15
C SER A 251 -16.78 38.73 -10.49
N ILE A 252 -15.85 38.51 -9.56
CA ILE A 252 -14.42 38.83 -9.71
C ILE A 252 -13.64 37.51 -9.82
N MET A 253 -12.65 37.48 -10.71
CA MET A 253 -11.75 36.34 -10.87
C MET A 253 -11.08 35.98 -9.53
N PRO A 254 -11.17 34.71 -9.07
CA PRO A 254 -10.45 34.23 -7.89
C PRO A 254 -8.93 34.35 -8.06
N HIS A 255 -8.22 34.48 -6.93
CA HIS A 255 -6.76 34.49 -6.85
C HIS A 255 -6.13 33.27 -7.55
N VAL A 256 -6.77 32.10 -7.41
CA VAL A 256 -6.40 30.90 -8.17
C VAL A 256 -7.63 30.34 -8.88
N VAL A 257 -7.57 30.30 -10.21
CA VAL A 257 -8.52 29.58 -11.07
C VAL A 257 -7.88 28.27 -11.49
N ASN A 258 -8.28 27.20 -10.79
CA ASN A 258 -7.78 25.85 -10.99
C ASN A 258 -8.54 25.15 -12.14
N PRO A 259 -7.90 24.20 -12.85
CA PRO A 259 -8.58 23.39 -13.87
C PRO A 259 -9.66 22.49 -13.27
N LEU A 260 -10.76 22.33 -14.00
CA LEU A 260 -11.65 21.18 -13.85
C LEU A 260 -11.14 19.98 -14.66
N THR A 261 -11.38 18.79 -14.14
CA THR A 261 -11.13 17.48 -14.76
C THR A 261 -12.40 16.63 -14.58
N VAL A 262 -12.64 15.67 -15.47
CA VAL A 262 -13.62 14.59 -15.22
C VAL A 262 -12.91 13.25 -15.22
N SER A 263 -13.24 12.42 -14.24
CA SER A 263 -12.83 11.02 -14.15
C SER A 263 -14.06 10.13 -14.33
N VAL A 264 -13.89 8.98 -14.96
CA VAL A 264 -14.96 7.99 -15.17
C VAL A 264 -14.53 6.69 -14.51
N ASN A 265 -15.30 6.22 -13.53
CA ASN A 265 -14.99 4.99 -12.82
C ASN A 265 -15.29 3.74 -13.66
N GLY A 266 -14.87 2.56 -13.19
CA GLY A 266 -15.07 1.29 -13.91
C GLY A 266 -16.53 0.86 -14.11
N LYS A 267 -17.51 1.59 -13.58
CA LYS A 267 -18.95 1.42 -13.80
C LYS A 267 -19.58 2.59 -14.59
N GLY A 268 -18.78 3.44 -15.23
CA GLY A 268 -19.26 4.59 -16.00
C GLY A 268 -19.71 5.80 -15.15
N LYS A 269 -19.56 5.76 -13.82
CA LYS A 269 -19.92 6.90 -12.97
C LYS A 269 -18.91 8.03 -13.15
N HIS A 270 -19.41 9.20 -13.48
CA HIS A 270 -18.59 10.40 -13.68
C HIS A 270 -18.33 11.09 -12.34
N ARG A 271 -17.10 11.60 -12.20
CA ARG A 271 -16.55 12.30 -11.04
C ARG A 271 -16.01 13.65 -11.51
N LEU A 272 -16.59 14.75 -11.03
CA LEU A 272 -16.10 16.11 -11.30
C LEU A 272 -14.95 16.41 -10.34
N ILE A 273 -13.87 16.93 -10.89
CA ILE A 273 -12.58 17.09 -10.23
C ILE A 273 -12.08 18.51 -10.42
N LEU A 274 -11.44 19.05 -9.38
CA LEU A 274 -10.73 20.31 -9.27
C LEU A 274 -9.26 19.96 -9.08
N ASP A 275 -8.41 20.46 -9.95
CA ASP A 275 -6.99 20.15 -10.01
C ASP A 275 -6.20 21.15 -9.15
N LEU A 276 -6.03 20.81 -7.87
CA LEU A 276 -5.37 21.66 -6.88
C LEU A 276 -3.84 21.51 -6.86
N ARG A 277 -3.22 20.90 -7.90
CA ARG A 277 -1.76 20.65 -7.95
C ARG A 277 -0.91 21.91 -7.81
N HIS A 278 -1.43 23.09 -8.16
CA HIS A 278 -0.75 24.37 -7.90
C HIS A 278 -0.78 24.76 -6.42
N VAL A 279 -1.99 24.84 -5.85
CA VAL A 279 -2.22 25.20 -4.43
C VAL A 279 -1.48 24.25 -3.50
N ASN A 280 -1.54 22.94 -3.76
CA ASN A 280 -0.97 21.91 -2.89
C ASN A 280 0.56 21.97 -2.77
N LYS A 281 1.28 22.67 -3.67
CA LYS A 281 2.72 22.95 -3.50
C LYS A 281 3.02 23.81 -2.28
N GLN A 282 2.05 24.61 -1.85
CA GLN A 282 2.17 25.51 -0.68
C GLN A 282 1.49 24.94 0.57
N VAL A 283 0.79 23.80 0.49
CA VAL A 283 0.03 23.25 1.63
C VAL A 283 0.93 22.35 2.48
N ILE A 284 0.99 22.62 3.78
CA ILE A 284 1.66 21.77 4.76
C ILE A 284 0.84 20.49 4.95
N VAL A 285 1.36 19.36 4.46
CA VAL A 285 0.71 18.06 4.58
C VAL A 285 1.14 17.38 5.88
N ASN A 286 0.28 17.46 6.88
CA ASN A 286 0.46 16.72 8.12
C ASN A 286 0.12 15.24 7.94
N LYS A 287 0.96 14.36 8.50
CA LYS A 287 0.72 12.92 8.49
C LYS A 287 -0.50 12.51 9.33
N VAL A 288 -1.20 11.49 8.86
CA VAL A 288 -2.28 10.81 9.58
C VAL A 288 -2.19 9.30 9.36
N LYS A 289 -2.55 8.52 10.38
CA LYS A 289 -2.67 7.05 10.31
C LYS A 289 -4.15 6.68 10.24
N PHE A 290 -4.61 6.16 9.10
CA PHE A 290 -5.97 5.66 8.99
C PHE A 290 -6.14 4.37 9.81
N GLU A 291 -7.34 4.12 10.31
CA GLU A 291 -7.69 2.84 10.92
C GLU A 291 -8.13 1.89 9.83
N ASP A 292 -7.57 0.69 9.79
CA ASP A 292 -7.75 -0.26 8.72
C ASP A 292 -8.43 -1.55 9.22
N TRP A 293 -8.47 -2.55 8.33
CA TRP A 293 -8.93 -3.91 8.66
C TRP A 293 -8.16 -4.53 9.84
N LYS A 294 -6.89 -4.16 10.10
CA LYS A 294 -6.14 -4.67 11.27
C LYS A 294 -6.65 -4.08 12.58
N THR A 295 -7.11 -2.83 12.55
CA THR A 295 -7.75 -2.19 13.71
C THR A 295 -9.05 -2.91 14.06
N LEU A 296 -9.89 -3.19 13.07
CA LEU A 296 -11.13 -3.93 13.29
C LEU A 296 -10.89 -5.39 13.71
N ALA A 297 -9.94 -6.09 13.10
CA ALA A 297 -9.65 -7.50 13.37
C ALA A 297 -9.27 -7.77 14.84
N GLN A 298 -8.77 -6.77 15.57
CA GLN A 298 -8.52 -6.87 17.02
C GLN A 298 -9.80 -6.96 17.86
N TYR A 299 -10.93 -6.45 17.35
CA TYR A 299 -12.23 -6.48 18.01
C TYR A 299 -13.09 -7.69 17.63
N VAL A 300 -12.78 -8.35 16.51
CA VAL A 300 -13.56 -9.50 16.02
C VAL A 300 -13.32 -10.73 16.91
N THR A 301 -14.42 -11.38 17.27
CA THR A 301 -14.48 -12.60 18.08
C THR A 301 -15.38 -13.63 17.39
N LEU A 302 -15.26 -14.90 17.76
CA LEU A 302 -16.10 -15.96 17.22
C LEU A 302 -17.57 -15.67 17.51
N ASN A 303 -18.45 -15.88 16.52
CA ASN A 303 -19.88 -15.67 16.60
C ASN A 303 -20.33 -14.24 16.98
N CYS A 304 -19.52 -13.21 16.70
CA CYS A 304 -19.93 -11.82 16.95
C CYS A 304 -20.86 -11.28 15.84
N TYR A 305 -21.41 -10.09 16.08
CA TYR A 305 -22.31 -9.36 15.18
C TYR A 305 -21.70 -8.02 14.79
N GLY A 306 -22.04 -7.50 13.60
CA GLY A 306 -21.44 -6.31 13.03
C GLY A 306 -22.43 -5.35 12.37
N TYR A 307 -22.11 -4.05 12.42
CA TYR A 307 -22.82 -2.99 11.69
C TYR A 307 -21.83 -2.10 10.93
N VAL A 308 -22.23 -1.59 9.76
CA VAL A 308 -21.41 -0.72 8.90
C VAL A 308 -22.13 0.58 8.59
N PHE A 309 -21.38 1.68 8.48
CA PHE A 309 -21.90 2.97 8.07
C PHE A 309 -20.94 3.70 7.13
N ASP A 310 -21.50 4.41 6.16
CA ASP A 310 -20.80 5.23 5.16
C ASP A 310 -21.27 6.68 5.31
N LEU A 311 -20.36 7.65 5.35
CA LEU A 311 -20.68 9.06 5.43
C LEU A 311 -20.90 9.63 4.02
N LYS A 312 -22.10 10.15 3.75
CA LYS A 312 -22.46 10.64 2.42
C LYS A 312 -21.78 12.00 2.17
N ALA A 313 -20.85 12.05 1.23
CA ALA A 313 -20.07 13.25 0.90
C ALA A 313 -19.31 13.82 2.12
N GLY A 314 -18.55 12.96 2.83
CA GLY A 314 -17.92 13.29 4.10
C GLY A 314 -17.16 14.62 4.12
N TYR A 315 -16.20 14.83 3.21
CA TYR A 315 -15.39 16.06 3.19
C TYR A 315 -16.24 17.34 3.04
N HIS A 316 -17.33 17.32 2.27
CA HIS A 316 -18.18 18.48 2.02
C HIS A 316 -18.95 19.00 3.26
N HIS A 317 -18.93 18.25 4.37
CA HIS A 317 -19.46 18.70 5.66
C HIS A 317 -18.57 19.73 6.35
N LEU A 318 -17.28 19.80 6.03
CA LEU A 318 -16.34 20.76 6.58
C LEU A 318 -16.34 22.03 5.72
N ASN A 319 -16.58 23.19 6.33
CA ASN A 319 -16.45 24.47 5.64
C ASN A 319 -14.97 24.83 5.41
N ILE A 320 -14.67 25.66 4.41
CA ILE A 320 -13.36 26.33 4.27
C ILE A 320 -13.48 27.76 4.81
N PHE A 321 -12.45 28.19 5.56
CA PHE A 321 -12.35 29.56 6.06
C PHE A 321 -12.45 30.56 4.92
N GLU A 322 -13.34 31.56 5.06
CA GLU A 322 -13.82 32.38 3.94
C GLU A 322 -12.70 33.03 3.12
N GLN A 323 -11.68 33.59 3.79
CA GLN A 323 -10.54 34.24 3.13
C GLN A 323 -9.65 33.27 2.32
N HIS A 324 -9.72 31.96 2.58
CA HIS A 324 -8.95 30.94 1.85
C HIS A 324 -9.72 30.35 0.66
N GLN A 325 -11.03 30.62 0.53
CA GLN A 325 -11.84 30.13 -0.60
C GLN A 325 -11.35 30.68 -1.95
N LYS A 326 -10.67 31.85 -1.96
CA LYS A 326 -10.06 32.46 -3.16
C LYS A 326 -8.97 31.61 -3.83
N TYR A 327 -8.39 30.64 -3.12
CA TYR A 327 -7.42 29.67 -3.68
C TYR A 327 -8.10 28.44 -4.30
N LEU A 328 -9.38 28.22 -4.02
CA LEU A 328 -10.17 27.06 -4.44
C LEU A 328 -11.13 27.44 -5.58
N GLY A 329 -10.72 28.41 -6.40
CA GLY A 329 -11.50 28.89 -7.53
C GLY A 329 -11.40 28.01 -8.77
N PHE A 330 -12.39 28.12 -9.65
CA PHE A 330 -12.39 27.56 -11.01
C PHE A 330 -13.25 28.42 -11.95
N SER A 331 -13.15 28.15 -13.26
CA SER A 331 -14.00 28.79 -14.26
C SER A 331 -14.74 27.76 -15.11
N TRP A 332 -16.02 28.03 -15.39
CA TRP A 332 -16.84 27.22 -16.28
C TRP A 332 -17.77 28.10 -17.13
N LYS A 333 -17.74 27.91 -18.46
CA LYS A 333 -18.57 28.67 -19.43
C LYS A 333 -18.48 30.21 -19.27
N GLY A 334 -17.28 30.73 -19.05
CA GLY A 334 -17.01 32.18 -18.89
C GLY A 334 -17.25 32.72 -17.48
N GLU A 335 -17.85 31.93 -16.59
CA GLU A 335 -18.17 32.32 -15.22
C GLU A 335 -17.11 31.85 -14.23
N PHE A 336 -17.02 32.53 -13.09
CA PHE A 336 -16.11 32.21 -11.99
C PHE A 336 -16.83 31.68 -10.75
N TYR A 337 -16.18 30.72 -10.08
CA TYR A 337 -16.73 29.99 -8.96
C TYR A 337 -15.64 29.73 -7.91
N VAL A 338 -16.02 29.64 -6.63
CA VAL A 338 -15.15 29.21 -5.52
C VAL A 338 -15.83 28.13 -4.67
N PHE A 339 -15.07 27.14 -4.20
CA PHE A 339 -15.57 26.18 -3.21
C PHE A 339 -15.65 26.82 -1.81
N THR A 340 -16.79 26.65 -1.14
CA THR A 340 -16.98 27.12 0.25
C THR A 340 -16.82 26.02 1.28
N VAL A 341 -16.85 24.76 0.84
CA VAL A 341 -16.61 23.56 1.67
C VAL A 341 -15.28 22.93 1.28
N LEU A 342 -14.74 22.05 2.14
CA LEU A 342 -13.49 21.35 1.95
C LEU A 342 -13.56 20.53 0.66
N PRO A 343 -12.80 20.90 -0.38
CA PRO A 343 -12.75 20.09 -1.56
C PRO A 343 -11.85 18.88 -1.27
N PHE A 344 -12.32 17.69 -1.62
CA PHE A 344 -11.44 16.61 -2.08
C PHE A 344 -10.26 17.17 -2.90
N GLY A 345 -9.10 16.51 -2.86
CA GLY A 345 -7.95 16.94 -3.64
C GLY A 345 -7.18 18.14 -3.12
N LEU A 346 -7.65 18.84 -2.08
CA LEU A 346 -6.73 19.58 -1.22
C LEU A 346 -5.89 18.55 -0.45
N SER A 347 -4.57 18.64 -0.49
CA SER A 347 -3.65 17.60 0.01
C SER A 347 -3.79 17.35 1.52
N SER A 348 -4.29 18.33 2.28
CA SER A 348 -4.57 18.20 3.71
C SER A 348 -5.98 17.69 4.06
N SER A 349 -6.85 17.42 3.08
CA SER A 349 -8.25 16.97 3.32
C SER A 349 -8.34 15.71 4.16
N GLY A 350 -7.58 14.67 3.78
CA GLY A 350 -7.57 13.39 4.49
C GLY A 350 -7.06 13.52 5.92
N TYR A 351 -6.13 14.45 6.18
CA TYR A 351 -5.68 14.79 7.53
C TYR A 351 -6.79 15.42 8.36
N ILE A 352 -7.39 16.53 7.89
CA ILE A 352 -8.37 17.27 8.70
C ILE A 352 -9.64 16.45 8.91
N PHE A 353 -10.17 15.83 7.85
CA PHE A 353 -11.38 15.02 7.97
C PHE A 353 -11.20 13.86 8.97
N THR A 354 -10.08 13.15 8.88
CA THR A 354 -9.76 12.07 9.84
C THR A 354 -9.58 12.62 11.25
N LYS A 355 -8.98 13.81 11.44
CA LYS A 355 -8.87 14.47 12.76
C LYS A 355 -10.22 14.86 13.34
N THR A 356 -11.18 15.25 12.50
CA THR A 356 -12.59 15.52 12.88
C THR A 356 -13.30 14.22 13.28
N VAL A 357 -13.35 13.23 12.40
CA VAL A 357 -14.03 11.94 12.65
C VAL A 357 -13.44 11.20 13.86
N ARG A 358 -12.13 11.31 14.09
CA ARG A 358 -11.47 10.75 15.28
C ARG A 358 -12.00 11.29 16.62
N GLN A 359 -12.60 12.48 16.69
CA GLN A 359 -13.24 12.93 17.94
C GLN A 359 -14.45 12.05 18.27
N LEU A 360 -15.24 11.68 17.25
CA LEU A 360 -16.36 10.74 17.40
C LEU A 360 -15.88 9.34 17.75
N VAL A 361 -14.85 8.83 17.06
CA VAL A 361 -14.25 7.51 17.38
C VAL A 361 -13.72 7.48 18.83
N LYS A 362 -13.09 8.56 19.30
CA LYS A 362 -12.65 8.70 20.69
C LYS A 362 -13.83 8.69 21.67
N HIS A 363 -14.91 9.41 21.36
CA HIS A 363 -16.14 9.44 22.17
C HIS A 363 -16.81 8.06 22.27
N TRP A 364 -16.98 7.37 21.14
CA TRP A 364 -17.57 6.03 21.08
C TRP A 364 -16.73 4.99 21.83
N ARG A 365 -15.40 4.98 21.63
CA ARG A 365 -14.50 4.07 22.35
C ARG A 365 -14.38 4.37 23.84
N LYS A 366 -14.52 5.64 24.27
CA LYS A 366 -14.66 5.98 25.70
C LYS A 366 -15.93 5.38 26.31
N SER A 367 -16.96 5.13 25.50
CA SER A 367 -18.19 4.42 25.86
C SER A 367 -18.12 2.91 25.58
N SER A 368 -16.91 2.34 25.48
CA SER A 368 -16.65 0.91 25.22
C SER A 368 -17.16 0.36 23.88
N ILE A 369 -17.58 1.21 22.93
CA ILE A 369 -18.06 0.77 21.62
C ILE A 369 -16.86 0.38 20.73
N LYS A 370 -16.85 -0.88 20.29
CA LYS A 370 -15.79 -1.40 19.42
C LYS A 370 -16.07 -1.03 17.96
N VAL A 371 -15.52 0.10 17.52
CA VAL A 371 -15.68 0.63 16.15
C VAL A 371 -14.32 0.99 15.56
N ALA A 372 -14.11 0.75 14.27
CA ALA A 372 -13.00 1.25 13.47
C ALA A 372 -13.53 2.10 12.30
N VAL A 373 -12.83 3.19 11.94
CA VAL A 373 -13.27 4.08 10.85
C VAL A 373 -12.13 4.42 9.89
N TYR A 374 -12.30 4.05 8.62
CA TYR A 374 -11.41 4.35 7.51
C TYR A 374 -12.05 5.45 6.64
N LEU A 375 -11.58 6.70 6.79
CA LEU A 375 -12.15 7.87 6.10
C LEU A 375 -13.67 7.97 6.36
N ASP A 376 -14.49 7.79 5.32
CA ASP A 376 -15.95 7.87 5.36
C ASP A 376 -16.64 6.56 5.78
N ASP A 377 -15.90 5.44 5.82
CA ASP A 377 -16.44 4.08 6.00
C ASP A 377 -16.09 3.54 7.39
N GLY A 378 -17.10 3.15 8.17
CA GLY A 378 -16.96 2.72 9.56
C GLY A 378 -17.64 1.39 9.84
N PHE A 379 -17.00 0.55 10.65
CA PHE A 379 -17.49 -0.78 11.03
C PHE A 379 -17.33 -0.96 12.55
N GLY A 380 -18.43 -1.26 13.25
CA GLY A 380 -18.40 -1.72 14.63
C GLY A 380 -18.88 -3.16 14.80
N VAL A 381 -18.38 -3.83 15.85
CA VAL A 381 -18.69 -5.24 16.15
C VAL A 381 -18.95 -5.45 17.64
N GLU A 382 -19.93 -6.30 17.99
CA GLU A 382 -20.22 -6.67 19.38
C GLU A 382 -20.58 -8.15 19.52
N VAL A 383 -20.44 -8.67 20.74
CA VAL A 383 -20.59 -10.12 21.02
C VAL A 383 -22.04 -10.61 20.98
N SER A 384 -23.02 -9.75 21.29
CA SER A 384 -24.45 -10.08 21.21
C SER A 384 -25.18 -9.16 20.24
N TYR A 385 -26.27 -9.67 19.66
CA TYR A 385 -27.09 -8.93 18.70
C TYR A 385 -27.68 -7.66 19.32
N GLU A 386 -28.17 -7.75 20.56
CA GLU A 386 -28.86 -6.68 21.29
C GLU A 386 -27.91 -5.53 21.61
N LEU A 387 -26.69 -5.85 22.04
CA LEU A 387 -25.64 -4.85 22.30
C LEU A 387 -25.19 -4.21 20.99
N CYS A 388 -25.07 -5.00 19.92
CA CYS A 388 -24.75 -4.51 18.58
C CYS A 388 -25.83 -3.54 18.06
N VAL A 389 -27.13 -3.86 18.23
CA VAL A 389 -28.26 -2.95 17.92
C VAL A 389 -28.16 -1.66 18.76
N LYS A 390 -27.88 -1.76 20.05
CA LYS A 390 -27.74 -0.59 20.95
C LYS A 390 -26.60 0.33 20.50
N HIS A 391 -25.43 -0.22 20.17
CA HIS A 391 -24.26 0.53 19.72
C HIS A 391 -24.47 1.11 18.31
N ALA A 392 -25.06 0.36 17.37
CA ALA A 392 -25.43 0.84 16.05
C ALA A 392 -26.40 2.05 16.13
N ARG A 393 -27.45 1.95 16.97
CA ARG A 393 -28.38 3.06 17.23
C ARG A 393 -27.68 4.27 17.83
N ARG A 394 -26.77 4.07 18.79
CA ARG A 394 -26.00 5.15 19.42
C ARG A 394 -25.10 5.87 18.41
N ILE A 395 -24.30 5.13 17.63
CA ILE A 395 -23.45 5.73 16.59
C ILE A 395 -24.29 6.49 15.55
N LYS A 396 -25.42 5.93 15.11
CA LYS A 396 -26.33 6.62 14.18
C LYS A 396 -26.87 7.93 14.75
N ALA A 397 -27.27 7.94 16.03
CA ALA A 397 -27.74 9.14 16.71
C ALA A 397 -26.63 10.19 16.86
N ASP A 398 -25.44 9.78 17.30
CA ASP A 398 -24.28 10.66 17.46
C ASP A 398 -23.82 11.27 16.12
N LEU A 399 -23.85 10.51 15.02
CA LEU A 399 -23.56 11.02 13.68
C LEU A 399 -24.56 12.10 13.24
N ILE A 400 -25.86 11.87 13.46
CA ILE A 400 -26.90 12.86 13.12
C ILE A 400 -26.75 14.10 14.01
N ALA A 401 -26.50 13.92 15.31
CA ALA A 401 -26.32 14.99 16.28
C ALA A 401 -25.02 15.79 16.06
N SER A 402 -23.99 15.20 15.45
CA SER A 402 -22.77 15.89 15.03
C SER A 402 -22.93 16.65 13.70
N GLY A 403 -24.08 16.53 13.04
CA GLY A 403 -24.39 17.12 11.75
C GLY A 403 -23.99 16.27 10.54
N PHE A 404 -23.30 15.15 10.73
CA PHE A 404 -22.97 14.23 9.63
C PHE A 404 -24.23 13.56 9.08
N VAL A 405 -24.17 13.18 7.80
CA VAL A 405 -25.26 12.48 7.12
C VAL A 405 -24.82 11.06 6.75
N PRO A 406 -25.31 10.02 7.46
CA PRO A 406 -25.09 8.65 7.04
C PRO A 406 -25.80 8.32 5.72
N ASN A 407 -25.15 7.52 4.89
CA ASN A 407 -25.62 7.12 3.59
C ASN A 407 -26.66 5.99 3.70
N LYS A 408 -27.94 6.31 3.46
CA LYS A 408 -29.07 5.37 3.63
C LYS A 408 -28.87 4.03 2.93
N ASP A 409 -28.30 4.04 1.72
CA ASP A 409 -28.25 2.85 0.85
C ASP A 409 -26.99 2.00 1.07
N LYS A 410 -25.95 2.56 1.71
CA LYS A 410 -24.70 1.86 2.02
C LYS A 410 -24.56 1.44 3.49
N CYS A 411 -25.28 2.08 4.41
CA CYS A 411 -25.20 1.71 5.83
C CYS A 411 -25.98 0.43 6.12
N VAL A 412 -25.35 -0.51 6.84
CA VAL A 412 -25.97 -1.72 7.39
C VAL A 412 -26.12 -1.52 8.89
N TRP A 413 -27.27 -0.97 9.31
CA TRP A 413 -27.56 -0.61 10.71
C TRP A 413 -28.15 -1.75 11.55
N LEU A 414 -28.77 -2.74 10.92
CA LEU A 414 -29.20 -3.96 11.59
C LEU A 414 -28.00 -4.89 11.67
N PRO A 415 -27.66 -5.44 12.86
CA PRO A 415 -26.47 -6.27 12.97
C PRO A 415 -26.54 -7.52 12.10
N ALA A 416 -25.44 -7.83 11.43
CA ALA A 416 -25.27 -9.00 10.59
C ALA A 416 -23.95 -9.71 10.93
N GLN A 417 -23.89 -11.02 10.67
CA GLN A 417 -22.66 -11.81 10.86
C GLN A 417 -21.88 -12.04 9.55
N HIS A 418 -22.42 -11.57 8.42
CA HIS A 418 -21.76 -11.50 7.13
C HIS A 418 -21.83 -10.06 6.62
N VAL A 419 -20.67 -9.42 6.44
CA VAL A 419 -20.57 -7.98 6.18
C VAL A 419 -19.47 -7.69 5.16
N GLU A 420 -19.73 -6.91 4.10
CA GLU A 420 -18.64 -6.36 3.26
C GLU A 420 -18.10 -5.04 3.85
N TRP A 421 -16.79 -4.95 4.08
CA TRP A 421 -16.12 -3.70 4.52
C TRP A 421 -14.70 -3.62 3.96
N LEU A 422 -14.26 -2.42 3.55
CA LEU A 422 -13.01 -2.19 2.80
C LEU A 422 -12.80 -3.14 1.60
N GLY A 423 -13.90 -3.62 1.01
CA GLY A 423 -13.90 -4.54 -0.13
C GLY A 423 -13.53 -6.00 0.21
N PHE A 424 -13.62 -6.40 1.48
CA PHE A 424 -13.53 -7.80 1.92
C PHE A 424 -14.83 -8.25 2.58
N SER A 425 -15.11 -9.55 2.50
CA SER A 425 -16.25 -10.17 3.19
C SER A 425 -15.81 -10.66 4.57
N TRP A 426 -16.45 -10.18 5.62
CA TRP A 426 -16.21 -10.55 7.00
C TRP A 426 -17.25 -11.58 7.42
N ASN A 427 -16.82 -12.81 7.69
CA ASN A 427 -17.62 -13.85 8.29
C ASN A 427 -17.34 -13.86 9.79
N LEU A 428 -18.23 -13.22 10.55
CA LEU A 428 -18.13 -13.05 11.99
C LEU A 428 -18.55 -14.32 12.75
N ILE A 429 -19.32 -15.21 12.12
CA ILE A 429 -19.65 -16.53 12.68
C ILE A 429 -18.36 -17.33 12.90
N SER A 430 -17.58 -17.52 11.83
CA SER A 430 -16.34 -18.31 11.85
C SER A 430 -15.08 -17.47 12.06
N CYS A 431 -15.19 -16.18 12.41
CA CYS A 431 -14.06 -15.27 12.63
C CYS A 431 -13.08 -15.19 11.42
N LYS A 432 -13.59 -15.11 10.17
CA LYS A 432 -12.78 -15.14 8.93
C LYS A 432 -12.91 -13.87 8.09
N LEU A 433 -11.78 -13.40 7.55
CA LEU A 433 -11.73 -12.35 6.53
C LEU A 433 -11.54 -13.00 5.15
N GLN A 434 -12.47 -12.74 4.23
CA GLN A 434 -12.59 -13.48 2.96
C GLN A 434 -12.55 -12.55 1.75
N ILE A 435 -12.04 -13.08 0.63
CA ILE A 435 -12.08 -12.41 -0.68
C ILE A 435 -13.49 -12.59 -1.27
N PRO A 436 -14.23 -11.51 -1.61
CA PRO A 436 -15.51 -11.62 -2.30
C PRO A 436 -15.37 -12.32 -3.66
N GLN A 437 -16.26 -13.26 -3.98
CA GLN A 437 -16.17 -14.10 -5.19
C GLN A 437 -15.96 -13.27 -6.48
N ARG A 438 -16.69 -12.16 -6.62
CA ARG A 438 -16.54 -11.18 -7.70
C ARG A 438 -15.10 -10.68 -7.96
N LYS A 439 -14.24 -10.62 -6.91
CA LYS A 439 -12.82 -10.28 -7.06
C LYS A 439 -12.01 -11.48 -7.56
N ILE A 440 -12.32 -12.69 -7.09
CA ILE A 440 -11.71 -13.94 -7.56
C ILE A 440 -11.97 -14.09 -9.05
N ASP A 441 -13.23 -13.98 -9.48
CA ASP A 441 -13.63 -14.16 -10.89
C ASP A 441 -12.95 -13.13 -11.82
N ASP A 442 -12.93 -11.84 -11.44
CA ASP A 442 -12.27 -10.75 -12.19
C ASP A 442 -10.73 -10.89 -12.25
N ILE A 443 -10.12 -11.58 -11.27
CA ILE A 443 -8.71 -11.96 -11.29
C ILE A 443 -8.50 -13.17 -12.22
N LEU A 444 -9.25 -14.26 -12.03
CA LEU A 444 -9.13 -15.49 -12.81
C LEU A 444 -9.39 -15.25 -14.31
N ASN A 445 -10.42 -14.49 -14.65
CA ASN A 445 -10.72 -14.09 -16.03
C ASN A 445 -9.57 -13.30 -16.66
N LEU A 446 -8.90 -12.42 -15.90
CA LEU A 446 -7.75 -11.66 -16.38
C LEU A 446 -6.50 -12.55 -16.54
N VAL A 447 -6.29 -13.53 -15.66
CA VAL A 447 -5.22 -14.53 -15.80
C VAL A 447 -5.46 -15.41 -17.03
N ALA A 448 -6.66 -15.95 -17.19
CA ALA A 448 -7.04 -16.76 -18.35
C ALA A 448 -6.85 -15.99 -19.67
N PHE A 449 -7.30 -14.73 -19.72
CA PHE A 449 -7.06 -13.86 -20.88
C PHE A 449 -5.56 -13.68 -21.17
N ILE A 450 -4.73 -13.48 -20.15
CA ILE A 450 -3.27 -13.29 -20.30
C ILE A 450 -2.58 -14.57 -20.78
N LEU A 451 -2.98 -15.74 -20.27
CA LEU A 451 -2.40 -17.03 -20.67
C LEU A 451 -2.82 -17.41 -22.11
N ASN A 452 -4.07 -17.11 -22.49
CA ASN A 452 -4.61 -17.43 -23.81
C ASN A 452 -4.15 -16.47 -24.93
N SER A 453 -3.41 -15.39 -24.62
CA SER A 453 -3.05 -14.35 -25.60
C SER A 453 -1.84 -14.70 -26.49
N SER A 454 -1.57 -15.99 -26.74
CA SER A 454 -0.37 -16.49 -27.41
C SER A 454 0.93 -15.87 -26.86
N TYR A 455 0.98 -15.71 -25.53
CA TYR A 455 2.06 -15.07 -24.77
C TYR A 455 2.34 -13.58 -25.09
N ARG A 456 1.56 -12.89 -25.95
CA ARG A 456 1.79 -11.48 -26.30
C ARG A 456 0.82 -10.54 -25.58
N VAL A 457 1.24 -9.96 -24.46
CA VAL A 457 0.41 -9.07 -23.62
C VAL A 457 0.94 -7.65 -23.52
N LYS A 458 0.06 -6.68 -23.25
CA LYS A 458 0.49 -5.32 -22.88
C LYS A 458 0.98 -5.30 -21.44
N VAL A 459 2.04 -4.54 -21.13
CA VAL A 459 2.52 -4.41 -19.74
C VAL A 459 1.44 -3.84 -18.80
N ARG A 460 0.57 -2.98 -19.30
CA ARG A 460 -0.65 -2.48 -18.63
C ARG A 460 -1.56 -3.61 -18.11
N GLN A 461 -1.58 -4.78 -18.77
CA GLN A 461 -2.37 -5.94 -18.35
C GLN A 461 -1.68 -6.73 -17.24
N LEU A 462 -0.36 -6.96 -17.35
CA LEU A 462 0.47 -7.52 -16.26
C LEU A 462 0.40 -6.66 -14.99
N ALA A 463 0.39 -5.33 -15.16
CA ALA A 463 0.14 -4.40 -14.08
C ALA A 463 -1.30 -4.53 -13.53
N LYS A 464 -2.32 -4.63 -14.39
CA LYS A 464 -3.71 -4.80 -13.93
C LYS A 464 -3.87 -6.07 -13.08
N ILE A 465 -3.20 -7.18 -13.41
CA ILE A 465 -3.28 -8.41 -12.62
C ILE A 465 -2.49 -8.31 -11.31
N CYS A 466 -1.23 -7.88 -11.35
CA CYS A 466 -0.40 -7.78 -10.15
C CYS A 466 -1.00 -6.84 -9.09
N GLY A 467 -1.56 -5.69 -9.49
CA GLY A 467 -2.22 -4.77 -8.55
C GLY A 467 -3.47 -5.35 -7.90
N LYS A 468 -4.25 -6.16 -8.64
CA LYS A 468 -5.39 -6.89 -8.05
C LYS A 468 -4.94 -7.92 -7.03
N LEU A 469 -3.86 -8.66 -7.32
CA LEU A 469 -3.30 -9.69 -6.45
C LEU A 469 -2.72 -9.09 -5.17
N ILE A 470 -1.92 -8.02 -5.26
CA ILE A 470 -1.41 -7.27 -4.09
C ILE A 470 -2.57 -6.71 -3.25
N ALA A 471 -3.67 -6.28 -3.87
CA ALA A 471 -4.87 -5.84 -3.15
C ALA A 471 -5.61 -6.95 -2.40
N LEU A 472 -5.22 -8.24 -2.53
CA LEU A 472 -5.76 -9.35 -1.72
C LEU A 472 -5.01 -9.56 -0.40
N THR A 473 -3.84 -8.94 -0.20
CA THR A 473 -2.94 -9.16 0.96
C THR A 473 -3.63 -9.26 2.33
N PRO A 474 -4.68 -8.47 2.66
CA PRO A 474 -5.43 -8.64 3.91
C PRO A 474 -5.98 -10.07 4.16
N ALA A 475 -6.40 -10.79 3.11
CA ALA A 475 -7.02 -12.11 3.20
C ALA A 475 -6.09 -13.29 2.87
N VAL A 476 -4.91 -13.03 2.29
CA VAL A 476 -3.94 -14.07 1.87
C VAL A 476 -2.52 -13.85 2.37
N GLY A 477 -2.25 -12.74 3.06
CA GLY A 477 -0.92 -12.39 3.55
C GLY A 477 0.09 -12.19 2.41
N ASN A 478 1.37 -12.36 2.74
CA ASN A 478 2.49 -11.93 1.89
C ASN A 478 2.76 -12.85 0.68
N VAL A 479 2.00 -13.93 0.50
CA VAL A 479 2.06 -14.76 -0.72
C VAL A 479 1.75 -13.93 -1.98
N THR A 480 0.94 -12.87 -1.84
CA THR A 480 0.69 -11.86 -2.88
C THR A 480 1.97 -11.19 -3.40
N GLN A 481 2.91 -10.88 -2.51
CA GLN A 481 4.17 -10.23 -2.83
C GLN A 481 5.18 -11.24 -3.39
N ILE A 482 5.25 -12.44 -2.79
CA ILE A 482 6.17 -13.50 -3.21
C ILE A 482 5.82 -13.98 -4.62
N MET A 483 4.56 -14.32 -4.86
CA MET A 483 4.07 -14.92 -6.11
C MET A 483 3.64 -13.87 -7.16
N THR A 484 4.11 -12.64 -7.06
CA THR A 484 4.03 -11.65 -8.15
C THR A 484 5.40 -11.09 -8.55
N ARG A 485 6.49 -11.58 -7.94
CA ARG A 485 7.84 -11.03 -8.12
C ARG A 485 8.34 -11.13 -9.55
N ASN A 486 8.10 -12.24 -10.24
CA ASN A 486 8.49 -12.41 -11.64
C ASN A 486 7.58 -11.60 -12.57
N ILE A 487 6.28 -11.51 -12.27
CA ILE A 487 5.35 -10.61 -12.99
C ILE A 487 5.84 -9.15 -12.88
N PHE A 488 6.27 -8.71 -11.69
CA PHE A 488 6.95 -7.43 -11.48
C PHE A 488 8.23 -7.30 -12.32
N SER A 489 9.14 -8.29 -12.29
CA SER A 489 10.37 -8.23 -13.10
C SER A 489 10.08 -7.99 -14.59
N VAL A 490 9.01 -8.58 -15.14
CA VAL A 490 8.57 -8.32 -16.52
C VAL A 490 7.97 -6.91 -16.69
N ILE A 491 7.17 -6.43 -15.74
CA ILE A 491 6.63 -5.06 -15.74
C ILE A 491 7.76 -4.02 -15.77
N ASN A 492 8.90 -4.31 -15.13
CA ASN A 492 10.01 -3.38 -14.94
C ASN A 492 10.85 -3.16 -16.20
N ILE A 493 10.69 -4.01 -17.23
CA ILE A 493 11.38 -3.92 -18.53
C ILE A 493 10.73 -2.87 -19.46
N ARG A 494 9.56 -2.33 -19.10
CA ARG A 494 8.78 -1.41 -19.94
C ARG A 494 9.47 -0.06 -20.20
N ASP A 495 9.47 0.39 -21.45
CA ASP A 495 9.67 1.80 -21.80
C ASP A 495 8.35 2.59 -21.63
N TYR A 496 7.19 1.97 -21.89
CA TYR A 496 5.85 2.55 -21.71
C TYR A 496 4.78 1.47 -21.43
N TRP A 497 3.68 1.83 -20.78
CA TRP A 497 2.73 0.83 -20.26
C TRP A 497 1.95 0.06 -21.33
N ASP A 498 1.72 0.63 -22.52
CA ASP A 498 0.99 -0.03 -23.61
C ASP A 498 1.87 -0.85 -24.55
N GLN A 499 3.16 -0.96 -24.22
CA GLN A 499 4.12 -1.84 -24.88
C GLN A 499 3.68 -3.30 -24.77
N TYR A 500 3.80 -4.03 -25.88
CA TYR A 500 3.63 -5.49 -25.89
C TYR A 500 4.92 -6.20 -25.47
N VAL A 501 4.80 -7.22 -24.63
CA VAL A 501 5.87 -8.11 -24.20
C VAL A 501 5.47 -9.56 -24.50
N ASN A 502 6.44 -10.37 -24.94
CA ASN A 502 6.26 -11.81 -25.06
C ASN A 502 6.61 -12.48 -23.72
N ILE A 503 5.61 -12.88 -22.93
CA ILE A 503 5.79 -13.53 -21.63
C ILE A 503 6.35 -14.96 -21.73
N GLY A 504 6.34 -15.57 -22.91
CA GLY A 504 6.98 -16.87 -23.18
C GLY A 504 8.49 -16.86 -22.99
N LYS A 505 9.12 -15.67 -23.01
CA LYS A 505 10.54 -15.49 -22.65
C LYS A 505 10.81 -15.47 -21.14
N TYR A 506 9.76 -15.50 -20.31
CA TYR A 506 9.82 -15.29 -18.87
C TYR A 506 9.01 -16.39 -18.14
N PRO A 507 9.50 -17.64 -18.10
CA PRO A 507 8.75 -18.77 -17.54
C PRO A 507 8.32 -18.55 -16.08
N GLY A 508 9.11 -17.84 -15.27
CA GLY A 508 8.72 -17.47 -13.91
C GLY A 508 7.44 -16.61 -13.83
N CYS A 509 7.19 -15.74 -14.82
CA CYS A 509 5.96 -14.94 -14.91
C CYS A 509 4.75 -15.83 -15.25
N ILE A 510 4.93 -16.79 -16.17
CA ILE A 510 3.89 -17.76 -16.52
C ILE A 510 3.57 -18.67 -15.33
N ASN A 511 4.59 -19.15 -14.61
CA ASN A 511 4.42 -19.99 -13.43
C ASN A 511 3.68 -19.27 -12.30
N GLU A 512 3.95 -17.98 -12.07
CA GLU A 512 3.19 -17.17 -11.11
C GLU A 512 1.73 -16.99 -11.54
N LEU A 513 1.47 -16.74 -12.83
CA LEU A 513 0.10 -16.64 -13.35
C LEU A 513 -0.67 -17.96 -13.21
N ILE A 514 -0.03 -19.09 -13.52
CA ILE A 514 -0.59 -20.44 -13.32
C ILE A 514 -0.86 -20.69 -11.83
N PHE A 515 0.09 -20.36 -10.95
CA PHE A 515 -0.12 -20.48 -9.50
C PHE A 515 -1.38 -19.72 -9.04
N TRP A 516 -1.60 -18.49 -9.49
CA TRP A 516 -2.80 -17.73 -9.10
C TRP A 516 -4.08 -18.27 -9.73
N ARG A 517 -4.03 -18.83 -10.95
CA ARG A 517 -5.17 -19.50 -11.57
C ARG A 517 -5.64 -20.68 -10.71
N ASP A 518 -4.69 -21.50 -10.28
CA ASP A 518 -4.98 -22.80 -9.66
C ASP A 518 -5.28 -22.64 -8.15
N ASN A 519 -4.60 -21.72 -7.46
CA ASN A 519 -4.62 -21.64 -5.99
C ASN A 519 -5.50 -20.53 -5.41
N LEU A 520 -5.86 -19.50 -6.16
CA LEU A 520 -6.73 -18.43 -5.65
C LEU A 520 -8.13 -18.90 -5.16
N PRO A 521 -8.78 -19.91 -5.77
CA PRO A 521 -10.04 -20.46 -5.24
C PRO A 521 -9.93 -21.09 -3.84
N LEU A 522 -8.72 -21.54 -3.48
CA LEU A 522 -8.40 -22.19 -2.20
C LEU A 522 -7.93 -21.14 -1.18
N LEU A 523 -7.05 -20.23 -1.62
CA LEU A 523 -6.54 -19.08 -0.88
C LEU A 523 -7.57 -17.93 -0.77
N LYS A 524 -8.81 -18.23 -0.36
CA LYS A 524 -9.92 -17.27 -0.34
C LYS A 524 -10.20 -16.61 1.01
N ALA A 525 -9.55 -17.04 2.10
CA ALA A 525 -9.83 -16.55 3.44
C ALA A 525 -8.64 -16.69 4.41
N VAL A 526 -8.60 -15.82 5.43
CA VAL A 526 -7.74 -15.94 6.61
C VAL A 526 -8.57 -16.01 7.90
N ASP A 527 -8.12 -16.82 8.85
CA ASP A 527 -8.74 -17.00 10.16
C ASP A 527 -8.18 -16.02 11.21
N LEU A 528 -9.05 -15.16 11.73
CA LEU A 528 -8.73 -14.08 12.66
C LEU A 528 -8.77 -14.53 14.13
N SER A 529 -9.28 -15.73 14.42
CA SER A 529 -9.39 -16.27 15.78
C SER A 529 -8.06 -16.81 16.28
N THR A 530 -7.18 -17.24 15.38
CA THR A 530 -5.90 -17.86 15.75
C THR A 530 -5.03 -16.91 16.58
N SER A 531 -4.47 -17.44 17.67
CA SER A 531 -3.63 -16.66 18.59
C SER A 531 -2.37 -16.12 17.92
N VAL A 532 -1.86 -16.83 16.90
CA VAL A 532 -0.77 -16.39 16.02
C VAL A 532 -1.17 -15.13 15.26
N PHE A 533 -2.33 -15.11 14.60
CA PHE A 533 -2.80 -13.95 13.85
C PHE A 533 -2.95 -12.72 14.76
N ARG A 534 -3.57 -12.89 15.93
CA ARG A 534 -3.75 -11.81 16.91
C ARG A 534 -2.41 -11.23 17.43
N ARG A 535 -1.37 -12.05 17.59
CA ARG A 535 -0.01 -11.58 17.94
C ARG A 535 0.71 -10.88 16.77
N LEU A 536 0.44 -11.31 15.53
CA LEU A 536 1.06 -10.72 14.32
C LEU A 536 0.43 -9.39 13.89
N LEU A 537 -0.84 -9.12 14.24
CA LEU A 537 -1.49 -7.82 13.94
C LEU A 537 -0.77 -6.61 14.56
N GLY A 538 -0.09 -6.79 15.70
CA GLY A 538 0.62 -5.73 16.43
C GLY A 538 2.11 -5.60 16.09
N SER A 539 2.71 -6.57 15.39
CA SER A 539 4.13 -6.57 15.05
C SER A 539 4.35 -6.26 13.57
N SER A 540 5.43 -5.56 13.24
CA SER A 540 5.90 -5.32 11.88
C SER A 540 6.54 -6.57 11.26
N CYS A 541 5.93 -7.74 11.48
CA CYS A 541 6.46 -9.01 11.03
C CYS A 541 6.40 -9.07 9.49
N PRO A 542 7.53 -9.09 8.75
CA PRO A 542 7.52 -9.02 7.29
C PRO A 542 7.07 -10.32 6.62
N TYR A 543 6.65 -11.30 7.42
CA TYR A 543 6.31 -12.65 6.99
C TYR A 543 5.05 -13.08 7.72
N TRP A 544 3.95 -13.21 6.97
CA TRP A 544 2.92 -14.17 7.35
C TRP A 544 3.60 -15.55 7.44
N PRO A 545 3.54 -16.27 8.56
CA PRO A 545 3.83 -17.69 8.53
C PRO A 545 2.79 -18.32 7.61
N LEU A 546 3.25 -18.99 6.56
CA LEU A 546 2.40 -19.81 5.71
C LEU A 546 2.03 -21.06 6.54
N ILE A 547 0.93 -20.97 7.27
CA ILE A 547 0.40 -22.08 8.07
C ILE A 547 -0.26 -23.07 7.09
N PHE A 548 0.50 -24.11 6.74
CA PHE A 548 0.06 -25.26 5.95
C PHE A 548 0.02 -26.50 6.86
N ASP A 549 -1.05 -27.29 6.79
CA ASP A 549 -1.08 -28.61 7.43
C ASP A 549 -0.23 -29.64 6.64
N GLU A 550 0.07 -30.78 7.27
CA GLU A 550 0.93 -31.83 6.73
C GLU A 550 0.43 -32.53 5.46
N ASN A 551 -0.88 -32.43 5.21
CA ASN A 551 -1.63 -33.07 4.13
C ASN A 551 -2.01 -32.08 3.01
N THR A 552 -1.66 -30.79 3.13
CA THR A 552 -1.89 -29.81 2.06
C THR A 552 -1.05 -30.11 0.81
N GLU A 553 -1.65 -29.86 -0.35
CA GLU A 553 -1.01 -29.92 -1.68
C GLU A 553 0.22 -28.99 -1.84
N TYR A 554 0.39 -28.01 -0.94
CA TYR A 554 1.50 -27.07 -0.94
C TYR A 554 2.82 -27.64 -0.41
N ARG A 555 2.84 -28.87 0.11
CA ARG A 555 4.03 -29.54 0.66
C ARG A 555 5.24 -29.51 -0.30
N SER A 556 5.02 -29.58 -1.60
CA SER A 556 6.07 -29.55 -2.64
C SER A 556 6.79 -28.19 -2.77
N TYR A 557 6.20 -27.10 -2.28
CA TYR A 557 6.79 -25.76 -2.24
C TYR A 557 7.55 -25.47 -0.94
N VAL A 558 7.43 -26.35 0.06
CA VAL A 558 8.12 -26.23 1.36
C VAL A 558 9.54 -26.77 1.21
N LEU A 559 10.51 -25.87 1.06
CA LEU A 559 11.91 -26.21 0.81
C LEU A 559 12.68 -26.70 2.05
N ASP A 560 12.16 -26.43 3.25
CA ASP A 560 12.76 -26.82 4.53
C ASP A 560 11.69 -26.78 5.64
N VAL A 561 11.83 -27.59 6.69
CA VAL A 561 10.88 -27.70 7.80
C VAL A 561 11.63 -27.75 9.14
N LEU A 562 11.16 -26.94 10.09
CA LEU A 562 11.59 -26.97 11.50
C LEU A 562 10.39 -27.31 12.37
N GLU A 563 10.53 -28.32 13.23
CA GLU A 563 9.56 -28.66 14.28
C GLU A 563 10.21 -28.44 15.65
N PHE A 564 9.45 -27.87 16.59
CA PHE A 564 9.91 -27.55 17.94
C PHE A 564 9.04 -28.27 18.97
N ASN A 565 9.65 -29.14 19.78
CA ASN A 565 8.96 -29.86 20.84
C ASN A 565 9.07 -29.17 22.21
N GLU A 566 9.99 -28.20 22.34
CA GLU A 566 10.27 -27.45 23.57
C GLU A 566 10.52 -25.97 23.26
N VAL A 567 10.08 -25.08 24.15
CA VAL A 567 10.10 -23.61 23.95
C VAL A 567 11.52 -23.06 23.82
N ASP A 568 12.50 -23.69 24.46
CA ASP A 568 13.88 -23.20 24.52
C ASP A 568 14.66 -23.37 23.22
N ARG A 569 14.11 -24.11 22.24
CA ARG A 569 14.72 -24.38 20.93
C ARG A 569 14.19 -23.52 19.78
N ILE A 570 13.40 -22.49 20.06
CA ILE A 570 12.76 -21.62 19.06
C ILE A 570 13.76 -20.91 18.09
N LEU A 571 15.05 -20.87 18.42
CA LEU A 571 16.11 -20.25 17.61
C LEU A 571 17.07 -21.30 17.03
N VAL A 572 16.62 -22.06 16.03
CA VAL A 572 17.45 -23.03 15.28
C VAL A 572 17.35 -22.73 13.77
N SER A 573 18.49 -22.78 13.08
CA SER A 573 18.57 -22.61 11.62
C SER A 573 18.04 -23.86 10.89
N GLY A 574 17.45 -23.67 9.71
CA GLY A 574 17.03 -24.78 8.84
C GLY A 574 18.22 -25.63 8.36
N ASN A 575 17.95 -26.85 7.91
CA ASN A 575 18.98 -27.80 7.48
C ASN A 575 19.34 -27.66 5.98
N ASN A 576 18.49 -27.06 5.16
CA ASN A 576 18.72 -26.92 3.73
C ASN A 576 19.58 -25.69 3.43
N LEU A 577 20.88 -25.85 3.21
CA LEU A 577 21.84 -24.76 2.94
C LEU A 577 21.51 -23.86 1.73
N ASN A 578 20.61 -24.26 0.82
CA ASN A 578 20.11 -23.42 -0.26
C ASN A 578 18.91 -22.55 0.14
N SER A 579 18.29 -22.82 1.30
CA SER A 579 17.26 -22.02 1.92
C SER A 579 17.81 -20.68 2.42
N ILE A 580 16.97 -19.63 2.34
CA ILE A 580 17.29 -18.31 2.90
C ILE A 580 17.46 -18.36 4.42
N PHE A 581 16.91 -19.37 5.11
CA PHE A 581 16.95 -19.49 6.57
C PHE A 581 18.17 -20.24 7.11
N ALA A 582 18.88 -20.99 6.26
CA ALA A 582 20.00 -21.86 6.67
C ALA A 582 21.38 -21.34 6.25
N ASN A 583 21.47 -20.54 5.18
CA ASN A 583 22.73 -20.26 4.48
C ASN A 583 23.70 -19.28 5.19
N GLY A 584 23.46 -18.94 6.47
CA GLY A 584 24.30 -18.08 7.30
C GLY A 584 24.42 -16.60 6.88
N LYS A 585 23.93 -16.22 5.69
CA LYS A 585 23.94 -14.82 5.20
C LYS A 585 22.75 -14.02 5.73
N PHE A 586 21.73 -14.69 6.25
CA PHE A 586 20.54 -14.07 6.81
C PHE A 586 20.79 -13.59 8.24
N LYS A 587 20.77 -12.27 8.45
CA LYS A 587 21.08 -11.62 9.74
C LYS A 587 19.85 -11.12 10.52
N GLY A 588 18.64 -11.38 10.04
CA GLY A 588 17.40 -11.01 10.73
C GLY A 588 16.97 -12.11 11.71
N ARG A 589 16.48 -11.73 12.89
CA ARG A 589 15.75 -12.66 13.77
C ARG A 589 14.37 -12.90 13.16
N ILE A 590 14.11 -14.09 12.61
CA ILE A 590 12.79 -14.53 12.15
C ILE A 590 12.30 -15.66 13.04
N LEU A 591 11.01 -15.60 13.39
CA LEU A 591 10.28 -16.69 14.00
C LEU A 591 9.56 -17.49 12.89
N ALA A 592 10.19 -18.55 12.39
CA ALA A 592 9.57 -19.45 11.41
C ALA A 592 8.84 -20.59 12.16
N VAL A 593 7.55 -20.40 12.45
CA VAL A 593 6.77 -21.38 13.22
C VAL A 593 5.95 -22.28 12.29
N ARG A 594 6.29 -23.58 12.27
CA ARG A 594 5.30 -24.62 11.97
C ARG A 594 4.62 -25.00 13.28
N LEU A 595 3.38 -24.56 13.48
CA LEU A 595 2.57 -25.08 14.60
C LEU A 595 1.97 -26.42 14.15
N LYS A 596 2.53 -27.51 14.64
CA LYS A 596 1.89 -28.82 14.62
C LYS A 596 0.89 -28.83 15.77
N ALA A 597 -0.38 -28.63 15.46
CA ALA A 597 -1.45 -28.85 16.43
C ALA A 597 -1.69 -30.36 16.51
N THR A 598 -1.18 -30.97 17.58
CA THR A 598 -1.58 -32.32 18.01
C THR A 598 -2.68 -32.15 19.05
N ASP A 599 -3.89 -32.58 18.68
CA ASP A 599 -5.13 -32.77 19.47
C ASP A 599 -5.36 -31.88 20.72
#